data_AF-A0A949USJ2-F1
#
_entry.id   AF-A0A949USJ2-F1
#
_cell.length_a   1.000
_cell.length_b   1.000
_cell.length_c   1.000
_cell.angle_alpha   90.00
_cell.angle_beta   90.00
_cell.angle_gamma   90.00
#
_symmetry.space_group_name_H-M   'P 1'
#
loop_
_entity.id
_entity.type
_entity.pdbx_description
1 polymer ?
#
loop_
_entity_poly.entity_id
_entity_poly.type
_entity_poly.pdbx_seq_one_letter_code
_entity_poly.pdbx_strand_id
1 'polypeptide(L)' 'RFHAGENVKIGRDHTLFATVAGAVKFEVRGPKNRKTVSIIPA' A
#
# COMPACT_ATOMS: atom_id res chain seq x y z
N ARG A 1 4.89 6.46 8.82
CA ARG A 1 4.61 6.85 7.42
C ARG A 1 4.59 5.59 6.56
N PHE A 2 3.60 5.44 5.69
CA PHE A 2 3.41 4.30 4.79
C PHE A 2 3.48 4.75 3.33
N HIS A 3 3.79 3.82 2.43
CA HIS A 3 3.86 4.04 0.98
C HIS A 3 2.87 3.13 0.26
N ALA A 4 2.34 3.61 -0.86
CA ALA A 4 1.49 2.81 -1.73
C ALA A 4 2.28 1.63 -2.30
N GLY A 5 1.73 0.43 -2.14
CA GLY A 5 2.19 -0.80 -2.75
C GLY A 5 1.29 -1.22 -3.88
N GLU A 6 1.22 -2.52 -4.12
CA GLU A 6 0.37 -3.09 -5.15
C GLU A 6 -1.11 -2.91 -4.81
N ASN A 7 -1.92 -2.56 -5.82
CA ASN A 7 -3.37 -2.34 -5.68
C ASN A 7 -3.78 -1.24 -4.68
N VAL A 8 -2.87 -0.30 -4.41
CA VAL A 8 -3.10 0.86 -3.56
C VAL A 8 -2.68 2.12 -4.33
N LYS A 9 -3.49 3.18 -4.27
CA LYS A 9 -3.17 4.50 -4.79
C LYS A 9 -3.12 5.53 -3.66
N ILE A 10 -2.54 6.70 -3.97
CA ILE A 10 -2.37 7.81 -3.03
C ILE A 10 -3.19 9.03 -3.48
N GLY A 11 -3.96 9.58 -2.56
CA GLY A 11 -4.70 10.82 -2.73
C GLY A 11 -3.80 12.05 -2.67
N ARG A 12 -4.33 13.22 -3.02
CA ARG A 12 -3.59 14.50 -2.95
C ARG A 12 -3.12 14.83 -1.54
N ASP A 13 -3.88 14.44 -0.53
CA ASP A 13 -3.61 14.59 0.89
C ASP A 13 -2.74 13.46 1.47
N HIS A 14 -2.21 12.59 0.61
CA HIS A 14 -1.46 11.37 0.97
C HIS A 14 -2.29 10.24 1.58
N THR A 15 -3.62 10.30 1.52
CA THR A 15 -4.48 9.18 1.95
C THR A 15 -4.28 7.99 1.01
N LEU A 16 -4.06 6.79 1.57
CA LEU A 16 -3.96 5.55 0.80
C LEU A 16 -5.34 4.93 0.61
N PHE A 17 -5.68 4.53 -0.61
CA PHE A 17 -6.94 3.87 -0.92
C PHE A 17 -6.73 2.64 -1.81
N ALA A 18 -7.55 1.61 -1.58
CA ALA A 18 -7.53 0.38 -2.35
C ALA A 18 -8.10 0.60 -3.76
N THR A 19 -7.48 -0.01 -4.76
CA THR A 19 -8.01 -0.01 -6.14
C THR A 19 -8.79 -1.28 -6.48
N VAL A 20 -8.69 -2.31 -5.64
CA VAL A 20 -9.38 -3.60 -5.79
C VAL A 20 -9.86 -4.08 -4.41
N ALA A 21 -10.85 -4.97 -4.40
CA ALA A 21 -11.28 -5.65 -3.18
C ALA A 21 -10.27 -6.75 -2.80
N GLY A 22 -10.07 -6.97 -1.50
CA GLY A 22 -9.13 -7.95 -1.00
C GLY A 22 -8.68 -7.68 0.42
N ALA A 23 -7.62 -8.35 0.85
CA ALA A 23 -7.04 -8.21 2.18
C ALA A 23 -5.87 -7.22 2.20
N VAL A 24 -5.76 -6.43 3.26
CA VAL A 24 -4.64 -5.48 3.45
C VAL A 24 -3.38 -6.23 3.88
N LYS A 25 -2.27 -5.98 3.20
CA LYS A 25 -0.93 -6.50 3.53
C LYS A 25 0.01 -5.36 3.88
N PHE A 26 0.70 -5.48 5.01
CA PHE A 26 1.76 -4.57 5.44
C PHE A 26 3.12 -5.25 5.28
N GLU A 27 4.07 -4.56 4.64
CA GLU A 27 5.42 -5.07 4.43
C GLU A 27 6.47 -4.00 4.65
N VAL A 28 7.68 -4.41 5.05
CA VAL A 28 8.88 -3.56 5.01
C VAL A 28 9.75 -4.08 3.88
N ARG A 29 10.01 -3.26 2.86
CA ARG A 29 10.74 -3.72 1.67
C ARG A 29 11.61 -2.64 1.02
N GLY A 30 12.50 -3.11 0.13
CA GLY A 30 13.43 -2.29 -0.64
C GLY A 30 14.65 -1.82 0.14
N PRO A 31 15.64 -1.20 -0.54
CA PRO A 31 16.94 -0.85 0.04
C PRO A 31 16.88 0.22 1.14
N LYS A 32 15.75 0.92 1.28
CA LYS A 32 15.50 1.94 2.32
C LYS A 32 14.58 1.44 3.43
N ASN A 33 14.28 0.13 3.48
CA ASN A 33 13.39 -0.49 4.48
C ASN A 33 12.08 0.29 4.67
N ARG A 34 11.41 0.62 3.56
CA ARG A 34 10.18 1.42 3.59
C ARG A 34 9.00 0.54 3.96
N LYS A 35 8.11 1.08 4.82
CA LYS A 35 6.82 0.47 5.14
C LYS A 35 5.86 0.70 3.98
N THR A 36 5.38 -0.36 3.36
CA THR A 36 4.48 -0.36 2.20
C THR A 36 3.17 -1.07 2.54
N VAL A 37 2.07 -0.58 1.97
CA VAL A 37 0.73 -1.16 2.11
C VAL A 37 0.25 -1.61 0.75
N SER A 38 -0.15 -2.87 0.61
CA SER A 38 -0.74 -3.43 -0.61
C SER A 38 -2.06 -4.15 -0.32
N ILE A 39 -2.86 -4.38 -1.36
CA ILE A 39 -4.05 -5.24 -1.29
C ILE A 39 -3.77 -6.55 -2.02
N ILE A 40 -3.98 -7.68 -1.34
CA ILE A 40 -4.01 -9.02 -1.95
C ILE A 40 -5.45 -9.25 -2.41
N PRO A 41 -5.73 -9.37 -3.72
CA PRO A 41 -7.07 -9.67 -4.21
C PRO A 41 -7.63 -10.97 -3.62
N ALA A 42 -8.94 -11.00 -3.39
CA ALA A 42 -9.65 -12.19 -2.94
C ALA A 42 -9.86 -13.20 -4.08
#